data_AF-A0A662FAE6-F1
#
_entry.id   AF-A0A662FAE6-F1
#
_cell.length_a   1.000
_cell.length_b   1.000
_cell.length_c   1.000
_cell.angle_alpha   90.00
_cell.angle_beta   90.00
_cell.angle_gamma   90.00
#
_symmetry.space_group_name_H-M   'P 1'
#
loop_
_entity.id
_entity.type
_entity.pdbx_description
1 polymer ?
#
loop_
_entity_poly.entity_id
_entity_poly.type
_entity_poly.pdbx_seq_one_letter_code
_entity_poly.pdbx_strand_id
1 'polypeptide(L)'
;MIRKMKRTTILLLLFTAFLLTACKPQQKECITDSDCVPNKCCHATACVPKEKAPNCEGVFCTAECVPNTLDCNQGKCVCKNNKCQVEWLK
;
A
#
# COMPACT_ATOMS: atom_id res chain seq x y z
N MET A 1 0.31 -44.98 -30.98
CA MET A 1 0.04 -43.55 -31.30
C MET A 1 -0.54 -42.71 -30.14
N ILE A 2 -0.42 -43.12 -28.87
CA ILE A 2 -1.13 -42.47 -27.73
C ILE A 2 -0.29 -41.37 -27.00
N ARG A 3 1.01 -41.26 -27.29
CA ARG A 3 1.97 -40.45 -26.51
C ARG A 3 2.07 -38.97 -26.91
N LYS A 4 1.71 -38.62 -28.16
CA LYS A 4 1.73 -37.22 -28.66
C LYS A 4 0.54 -36.41 -28.17
N MET A 5 -0.64 -37.04 -28.03
CA MET A 5 -1.89 -36.37 -27.66
C MET A 5 -1.85 -35.79 -26.23
N LYS A 6 -1.19 -36.46 -25.27
CA LYS A 6 -1.08 -35.97 -23.88
C LYS A 6 -0.15 -34.75 -23.72
N ARG A 7 0.91 -34.64 -24.53
CA ARG A 7 1.86 -33.53 -24.46
C ARG A 7 1.25 -32.23 -24.97
N THR A 8 0.50 -32.29 -26.07
CA THR A 8 -0.23 -31.14 -26.60
C THR A 8 -1.35 -30.70 -25.67
N THR A 9 -2.09 -31.62 -25.03
CA THR A 9 -3.12 -31.23 -24.03
C THR A 9 -2.51 -30.59 -22.78
N ILE A 10 -1.38 -31.09 -22.27
CA ILE A 10 -0.69 -30.49 -21.12
C ILE A 10 -0.15 -29.09 -21.47
N LEU A 11 0.43 -28.91 -22.66
CA LEU A 11 0.88 -27.60 -23.15
C LEU A 11 -0.29 -26.61 -23.29
N LEU A 12 -1.43 -27.06 -23.82
CA LEU A 12 -2.65 -26.23 -23.90
C LEU A 12 -3.16 -25.84 -22.50
N LEU A 13 -3.24 -26.79 -21.56
CA LEU A 13 -3.67 -26.52 -20.19
C LEU A 13 -2.76 -25.53 -19.47
N LEU A 14 -1.44 -25.66 -19.62
CA LEU A 14 -0.46 -24.73 -19.05
C LEU A 14 -0.53 -23.34 -19.70
N PHE A 15 -0.74 -23.26 -21.02
CA PHE A 15 -0.90 -22.00 -21.73
C PHE A 15 -2.20 -21.28 -21.34
N THR A 16 -3.31 -22.02 -21.18
CA THR A 16 -4.58 -21.47 -20.69
C THR A 16 -4.49 -21.01 -19.23
N ALA A 17 -3.78 -21.74 -18.37
CA ALA A 17 -3.57 -21.33 -16.97
C ALA A 17 -2.74 -20.05 -16.87
N PHE A 18 -1.74 -19.87 -17.74
CA PHE A 18 -0.92 -18.67 -17.80
C PHE A 18 -1.72 -17.43 -18.25
N LEU A 19 -2.63 -17.59 -19.22
CA LEU A 19 -3.53 -16.52 -19.68
C LEU A 19 -4.50 -16.06 -18.58
N LEU A 20 -4.94 -16.96 -17.70
CA LEU A 20 -5.89 -16.65 -16.61
C LEU A 20 -5.25 -15.86 -15.45
N THR A 21 -3.92 -15.90 -15.30
CA THR A 21 -3.21 -15.21 -14.21
C THR A 21 -2.87 -13.73 -14.47
N ALA A 22 -3.14 -13.21 -15.68
CA ALA A 22 -2.71 -11.88 -16.11
C ALA A 22 -3.49 -10.70 -15.49
N CYS A 23 -4.65 -10.93 -14.87
CA CYS A 23 -5.45 -9.89 -14.21
C CYS A 23 -5.69 -10.24 -12.74
N LYS A 24 -4.64 -10.20 -11.89
CA LYS A 24 -4.88 -10.07 -10.45
C LYS A 24 -5.10 -8.58 -10.13
N PRO A 25 -6.22 -8.20 -9.47
CA PRO A 25 -6.40 -6.83 -9.04
C PRO A 25 -5.27 -6.44 -8.09
N GLN A 26 -4.53 -5.39 -8.44
CA GLN A 26 -3.55 -4.80 -7.54
C GLN A 26 -4.31 -4.22 -6.34
N GLN A 27 -4.04 -4.75 -5.14
CA GLN A 27 -4.63 -4.23 -3.92
C GLN A 27 -4.18 -2.77 -3.75
N LYS A 28 -5.14 -1.86 -3.79
CA LYS A 28 -4.94 -0.42 -3.57
C LYS A 28 -4.86 -0.16 -2.08
N GLU A 29 -3.91 0.67 -1.65
CA GLU A 29 -3.86 1.12 -0.26
C GLU A 29 -4.84 2.27 -0.01
N CYS A 30 -5.08 3.11 -1.01
CA CYS A 30 -5.92 4.30 -0.88
C CYS A 30 -6.58 4.66 -2.22
N ILE A 31 -7.66 5.45 -2.13
CA ILE A 31 -8.34 6.10 -3.25
C ILE A 31 -8.17 7.63 -3.14
N THR A 32 -8.26 8.17 -1.93
CA THR A 32 -8.13 9.60 -1.64
C THR A 32 -7.15 9.85 -0.50
N ASP A 33 -6.70 11.11 -0.34
CA ASP A 33 -5.78 11.49 0.75
C ASP A 33 -6.33 11.14 2.14
N SER A 34 -7.65 11.16 2.33
CA SER A 34 -8.30 10.83 3.61
C SER A 34 -8.20 9.35 4.01
N ASP A 35 -7.81 8.48 3.07
CA ASP A 35 -7.55 7.06 3.35
C ASP A 35 -6.16 6.84 3.94
N CYS A 36 -5.30 7.86 3.93
CA CYS A 36 -3.93 7.77 4.41
C CYS A 36 -3.76 8.50 5.73
N VAL A 37 -3.12 7.84 6.70
CA VAL A 37 -2.87 8.36 8.03
C VAL A 37 -1.41 8.17 8.44
N PRO A 38 -0.90 8.91 9.44
CA PRO A 38 0.43 8.69 9.99
C PRO A 38 0.64 7.25 10.49
N ASN A 39 1.83 6.70 10.28
CA ASN A 39 2.16 5.33 10.69
C ASN A 39 2.55 5.17 12.16
N LYS A 40 2.65 6.28 12.89
CA LYS A 40 2.97 6.37 14.31
C LYS A 40 2.13 7.49 14.93
N CYS A 41 1.93 7.44 16.24
CA CYS A 41 1.15 8.43 16.96
C CYS A 41 1.87 9.79 17.07
N CYS A 42 3.19 9.75 17.27
CA CYS A 42 4.03 10.93 17.43
C CYS A 42 5.16 10.88 16.42
N HIS A 43 5.58 12.03 15.92
CA HIS A 43 6.76 12.19 15.07
C HIS A 43 6.79 11.23 13.89
N ALA A 44 5.63 10.97 13.30
CA ALA A 44 5.51 10.04 12.20
C ALA A 44 6.27 10.57 10.98
N THR A 45 7.04 9.70 10.34
CA THR A 45 7.84 10.01 9.15
C THR A 45 7.32 9.28 7.90
N ALA A 46 6.22 8.55 8.03
CA ALA A 46 5.62 7.76 6.98
C ALA A 46 4.10 7.68 7.15
N CYS A 47 3.42 7.34 6.06
CA CYS A 47 1.97 7.18 6.00
C CYS A 47 1.61 5.72 5.70
N VAL A 48 0.48 5.30 6.24
CA VAL A 48 -0.13 3.98 6.04
C VAL A 48 -1.60 4.16 5.69
N PRO A 49 -2.24 3.16 5.07
CA PRO A 49 -3.68 3.23 4.88
C PRO A 49 -4.40 3.11 6.23
N LYS A 50 -5.61 3.67 6.31
CA LYS A 50 -6.37 3.85 7.56
C LYS A 50 -6.64 2.54 8.29
N GLU A 51 -6.82 1.43 7.58
CA GLU A 51 -6.99 0.10 8.16
C GLU A 51 -5.72 -0.44 8.86
N LYS A 52 -4.57 0.20 8.64
CA LYS A 52 -3.28 -0.08 9.31
C LYS A 52 -2.87 1.03 10.28
N ALA A 53 -3.79 1.94 10.63
CA ALA A 53 -3.52 3.00 11.58
C ALA A 53 -3.05 2.43 12.92
N PRO A 54 -2.03 3.03 13.57
CA PRO A 54 -1.69 2.68 14.94
C PRO A 54 -2.84 3.06 15.88
N ASN A 55 -3.02 2.31 16.97
CA ASN A 55 -3.87 2.76 18.07
C ASN A 55 -3.09 3.81 18.89
N CYS A 56 -3.64 5.02 18.99
CA CYS A 56 -3.05 6.14 19.72
C CYS A 56 -3.84 6.53 20.98
N GLU A 57 -4.79 5.71 21.40
CA GLU A 57 -5.52 5.91 22.64
C GLU A 57 -4.57 5.93 23.85
N GLY A 58 -4.63 6.98 24.67
CA GLY A 58 -3.78 7.14 25.85
C GLY A 58 -2.32 7.51 25.55
N VAL A 59 -1.94 7.72 24.28
CA VAL A 59 -0.59 8.17 23.91
C VAL A 59 -0.49 9.68 24.03
N PHE A 60 0.48 10.16 24.82
CA PHE A 60 0.80 11.58 24.94
C PHE A 60 2.10 11.88 24.20
N CYS A 61 2.01 12.67 23.13
CA CYS A 61 3.18 13.13 22.37
C CYS A 61 3.85 14.33 23.03
N THR A 62 5.15 14.50 22.80
CA THR A 62 5.83 15.76 23.17
C THR A 62 5.34 16.89 22.26
N ALA A 63 5.43 18.13 22.73
CA ALA A 63 5.11 19.32 21.91
C ALA A 63 6.27 19.74 20.99
N GLU A 64 7.30 18.90 20.86
CA GLU A 64 8.47 19.17 20.04
C GLU A 64 8.13 18.99 18.55
N CYS A 65 8.41 20.02 17.74
CA CYS A 65 8.35 19.91 16.30
C CYS A 65 9.67 19.33 15.78
N VAL A 66 9.77 18.00 15.79
CA VAL A 66 10.95 17.28 15.31
C VAL A 66 11.06 17.46 13.79
N PRO A 67 12.25 17.74 13.23
CA PRO A 67 12.42 17.90 11.79
C PRO A 67 11.97 16.68 10.98
N ASN A 68 11.34 16.91 9.83
CA ASN A 68 10.84 15.87 8.91
C ASN A 68 9.79 14.94 9.52
N THR A 69 8.85 15.49 10.29
CA THR A 69 7.71 14.74 10.84
C THR A 69 6.36 15.31 10.43
N LEU A 70 5.31 14.50 10.53
CA LEU A 70 3.96 14.81 10.05
C LEU A 70 3.08 15.55 11.06
N ASP A 71 3.49 15.63 12.32
CA ASP A 71 2.69 16.12 13.45
C ASP A 71 2.80 17.62 13.73
N CYS A 72 3.61 18.35 12.96
CA CYS A 72 3.70 19.81 13.05
C CYS A 72 3.74 20.51 11.67
N ASN A 73 2.91 20.03 10.73
CA ASN A 73 2.67 20.65 9.42
C ASN A 73 3.90 20.74 8.47
N GLN A 74 4.99 20.00 8.72
CA GLN A 74 6.11 19.89 7.78
C GLN A 74 5.81 18.94 6.61
N GLY A 75 4.73 18.15 6.71
CA GLY A 75 4.29 17.24 5.67
C GLY A 75 2.86 16.77 5.92
N LYS A 76 2.29 16.07 4.95
CA LYS A 76 0.96 15.47 5.05
C LYS A 76 0.92 14.11 4.36
N CYS A 77 -0.02 13.27 4.78
CA CYS A 77 -0.31 12.03 4.09
C CYS A 77 -1.16 12.28 2.85
N VAL A 78 -0.71 11.72 1.72
CA VAL A 78 -1.40 11.82 0.43
C VAL A 78 -1.56 10.44 -0.20
N CYS A 79 -2.62 10.27 -0.97
CA CYS A 79 -2.81 9.11 -1.82
C CYS A 79 -2.23 9.37 -3.20
N LYS A 80 -1.09 8.74 -3.49
CA LYS A 80 -0.40 8.89 -4.78
C LYS A 80 -0.19 7.53 -5.42
N ASN A 81 -0.69 7.36 -6.65
CA ASN A 81 -0.62 6.10 -7.38
C ASN A 81 -1.23 4.91 -6.60
N ASN A 82 -2.35 5.15 -5.90
CA ASN A 82 -3.02 4.19 -5.02
C ASN A 82 -2.14 3.66 -3.87
N LYS A 83 -1.13 4.44 -3.45
CA LYS A 83 -0.26 4.18 -2.29
C LYS A 83 -0.25 5.37 -1.35
N CYS A 84 -0.20 5.09 -0.06
CA CYS A 84 -0.04 6.15 0.94
C CYS A 84 1.41 6.61 0.98
N GLN A 85 1.63 7.92 0.79
CA GLN A 85 2.95 8.53 0.75
C GLN A 85 2.95 9.83 1.55
N VAL A 86 4.15 10.26 1.94
CA VAL A 86 4.34 11.59 2.51
C VAL A 86 4.58 12.60 1.40
N GLU A 87 3.83 13.69 1.42
CA GLU A 87 4.16 14.93 0.70
C GLU A 87 4.77 15.93 1.69
N TRP A 88 6.06 16.23 1.52
CA TRP A 88 6.79 17.19 2.36
C TRP A 88 6.53 18.62 1.90
N LEU A 89 6.10 19.47 2.84
CA LEU A 89 5.79 20.88 2.63
C LEU A 89 7.07 21.65 2.96
N LYS A 90 7.85 21.97 1.92
CA LYS A 90 9.06 22.79 2.04
C LYS A 90 8.72 24.26 2.17
#